data_AF-A0ABD0PD42-F1
#
_entry.id   AF-A0ABD0PD42-F1
#
_cell.length_a   1.000
_cell.length_b   1.000
_cell.length_c   1.000
_cell.angle_alpha   90.00
_cell.angle_beta   90.00
_cell.angle_gamma   90.00
#
_symmetry.space_group_name_H-M   'P 1'
#
loop_
_entity.id
_entity.type
_entity.pdbx_description
1 polymer ?
#
loop_
_entity_poly.entity_id
_entity_poly.type
_entity_poly.pdbx_seq_one_letter_code
_entity_poly.pdbx_strand_id
1 'polypeptide(L)' 'MFVVLVADSMHIEDDALHEALQDYESCQHAEDPRRAGKLLMTLPLLRQTATKAIQHFYSIKMQGKVPMHKLFLEMLEAK' A
#
# COMPACT_ATOMS: atom_id res chain seq x y z
N MET A 1 8.76 1.60 11.71
CA MET A 1 8.07 1.57 13.02
C MET A 1 6.69 2.21 12.91
N PHE A 2 6.44 3.06 11.90
CA PHE A 2 5.09 3.51 11.60
C PHE A 2 4.25 2.42 10.92
N VAL A 3 4.85 1.56 10.09
CA VAL A 3 4.09 0.45 9.45
C VAL A 3 3.55 -0.59 10.47
N VAL A 4 4.15 -0.70 11.65
CA VAL A 4 3.74 -1.68 12.68
C VAL A 4 2.77 -1.08 13.70
N LEU A 5 2.85 0.23 13.97
CA LEU A 5 1.92 0.91 14.89
C LEU A 5 0.54 1.16 14.28
N VAL A 6 0.43 1.26 12.95
CA VAL A 6 -0.90 1.32 12.30
C VAL A 6 -1.61 -0.03 12.43
N ALA A 7 -0.91 -1.16 12.48
CA ALA A 7 -1.49 -2.51 12.49
C ALA A 7 -2.34 -2.83 13.75
N ASP A 8 -2.03 -2.28 14.92
CA ASP A 8 -2.64 -2.68 16.20
C ASP A 8 -3.99 -1.97 16.48
N SER A 9 -4.18 -0.75 15.97
CA SER A 9 -5.51 -0.09 15.86
C SER A 9 -6.20 -0.33 14.50
N MET A 10 -5.45 -0.74 13.46
CA MET A 10 -6.02 -1.09 12.14
C MET A 10 -6.98 -2.26 12.22
N HIS A 11 -6.80 -3.23 13.12
CA HIS A 11 -7.53 -4.49 13.00
C HIS A 11 -9.07 -4.31 12.99
N ILE A 12 -9.61 -3.37 13.76
CA ILE A 12 -11.06 -3.10 13.79
C ILE A 12 -11.52 -2.30 12.55
N GLU A 13 -10.71 -1.34 12.07
CA GLU A 13 -11.03 -0.56 10.87
C GLU A 13 -10.84 -1.38 9.57
N ASP A 14 -9.88 -2.30 9.57
CA ASP A 14 -9.55 -3.19 8.45
C ASP A 14 -10.63 -4.24 8.26
N ASP A 15 -11.22 -4.76 9.36
CA ASP A 15 -12.35 -5.67 9.31
C ASP A 15 -13.61 -4.97 8.75
N ALA A 16 -13.94 -3.77 9.23
CA ALA A 16 -15.09 -3.01 8.72
C ALA A 16 -14.92 -2.59 7.25
N LEU A 17 -13.69 -2.24 6.85
CA LEU A 17 -13.37 -1.93 5.45
C LEU A 17 -13.44 -3.17 4.56
N HIS A 18 -12.95 -4.31 5.05
CA HIS A 18 -13.07 -5.60 4.35
C HIS A 18 -14.53 -5.98 4.14
N GLU A 19 -15.36 -5.85 5.17
CA GLU A 19 -16.79 -6.12 5.11
C GLU A 19 -17.48 -5.21 4.10
N ALA A 20 -17.24 -3.89 4.16
CA ALA A 20 -17.81 -2.93 3.21
C ALA A 20 -17.38 -3.20 1.76
N LEU A 21 -16.11 -3.57 1.54
CA LEU A 21 -15.60 -3.94 0.23
C LEU A 21 -16.27 -5.22 -0.30
N GLN A 22 -16.41 -6.23 0.57
CA GLN A 22 -17.05 -7.49 0.22
C GLN A 22 -18.52 -7.29 -0.13
N ASP A 23 -19.25 -6.50 0.64
CA ASP A 23 -20.65 -6.17 0.40
C ASP A 23 -20.82 -5.40 -0.92
N TYR A 24 -19.97 -4.39 -1.15
CA TYR A 24 -19.99 -3.62 -2.39
C TYR A 24 -19.75 -4.51 -3.63
N GLU A 25 -18.71 -5.35 -3.60
CA GLU A 25 -18.37 -6.24 -4.71
C GLU A 25 -19.44 -7.33 -4.90
N SER A 26 -20.07 -7.82 -3.82
CA SER A 26 -21.17 -8.78 -3.91
C SER A 26 -22.42 -8.19 -4.55
N CYS A 27 -22.66 -6.89 -4.35
CA CYS A 27 -23.80 -6.17 -4.95
C CYS A 27 -23.55 -5.76 -6.41
N GLN A 28 -22.33 -5.33 -6.74
CA GLN A 28 -21.99 -4.77 -8.05
C GLN A 28 -21.48 -5.81 -9.05
N HIS A 29 -20.85 -6.89 -8.57
CA HIS A 29 -20.20 -7.92 -9.40
C HIS A 29 -20.55 -9.32 -8.90
N ALA A 30 -21.85 -9.61 -8.80
CA ALA A 30 -22.37 -10.89 -8.32
C ALA A 30 -21.86 -12.11 -9.12
N GLU A 31 -21.45 -11.91 -10.38
CA GLU A 31 -20.85 -12.93 -11.25
C GLU A 31 -19.42 -13.35 -10.86
N ASP A 32 -18.70 -12.53 -10.07
CA ASP A 32 -17.34 -12.82 -9.61
C ASP A 32 -17.22 -12.70 -8.08
N PRO A 33 -17.69 -13.70 -7.32
CA PRO A 33 -17.67 -13.68 -5.85
C PRO A 33 -16.26 -13.63 -5.25
N ARG A 34 -15.21 -13.83 -6.05
CA ARG A 34 -13.81 -13.79 -5.61
C ARG A 34 -13.14 -12.44 -5.86
N ARG A 35 -13.87 -11.47 -6.42
CA ARG A 35 -13.32 -10.19 -6.85
C ARG A 35 -12.70 -9.37 -5.72
N ALA A 36 -13.39 -9.26 -4.57
CA ALA A 36 -12.83 -8.61 -3.38
C ALA A 36 -11.49 -9.26 -2.99
N GLY A 37 -11.44 -10.59 -2.93
CA GLY A 37 -10.20 -11.33 -2.65
C GLY A 37 -9.09 -11.05 -3.68
N LYS A 38 -9.42 -11.00 -4.98
CA LYS A 38 -8.44 -10.65 -6.02
C LYS A 38 -7.86 -9.25 -5.80
N LEU A 39 -8.70 -8.27 -5.49
CA LEU A 39 -8.27 -6.89 -5.23
C LEU A 39 -7.33 -6.83 -4.02
N LEU A 40 -7.70 -7.48 -2.92
CA LEU A 40 -6.88 -7.55 -1.72
C LEU A 40 -5.52 -8.21 -1.99
N MET A 41 -5.47 -9.24 -2.83
CA MET A 41 -4.22 -9.89 -3.24
C MET A 41 -3.35 -9.00 -4.16
N THR A 42 -3.86 -7.90 -4.72
CA THR A 42 -3.02 -6.91 -5.42
C THR A 42 -2.22 -6.03 -4.46
N LEU A 43 -2.70 -5.81 -3.23
CA LEU A 43 -2.03 -4.99 -2.22
C LEU A 43 -0.61 -5.50 -1.85
N PRO A 44 -0.36 -6.80 -1.60
CA PRO A 44 0.99 -7.29 -1.36
C PRO A 44 1.90 -7.16 -2.60
N LEU A 45 1.35 -7.30 -3.81
CA LEU A 45 2.10 -7.10 -5.06
C LEU A 45 2.51 -5.62 -5.25
N LEU A 46 1.59 -4.71 -4.93
CA LEU A 46 1.85 -3.28 -4.91
C LEU A 46 2.91 -2.92 -3.88
N ARG A 47 2.84 -3.50 -2.66
CA ARG A 47 3.85 -3.31 -1.61
C ARG A 47 5.23 -3.82 -2.04
N GLN A 48 5.29 -4.97 -2.70
CA GLN A 48 6.55 -5.50 -3.24
C GLN A 48 7.15 -4.55 -4.27
N THR A 49 6.32 -4.04 -5.18
CA THR A 49 6.75 -3.10 -6.22
C THR A 49 7.21 -1.77 -5.63
N ALA A 50 6.45 -1.23 -4.67
CA ALA A 50 6.80 -0.01 -3.95
C ALA A 50 8.13 -0.16 -3.21
N THR A 51 8.38 -1.30 -2.57
CA THR A 51 9.66 -1.58 -1.90
C THR A 51 10.84 -1.48 -2.87
N LYS A 52 10.73 -2.08 -4.06
CA LYS A 52 11.77 -2.01 -5.09
C LYS A 52 11.97 -0.58 -5.58
N ALA A 53 10.89 0.17 -5.81
CA ALA A 53 10.96 1.56 -6.22
C ALA A 53 11.66 2.43 -5.16
N ILE A 54 11.29 2.27 -3.89
CA ILE A 54 11.91 2.97 -2.76
C ILE A 54 13.41 2.68 -2.72
N GLN A 55 13.83 1.42 -2.81
CA GLN A 55 15.26 1.04 -2.86
C GLN A 55 15.99 1.71 -4.03
N HIS A 56 15.36 1.76 -5.20
CA HIS A 56 15.93 2.42 -6.37
C HIS A 56 16.11 3.93 -6.14
N PHE A 57 15.10 4.60 -5.59
CA PHE A 57 15.18 6.03 -5.26
C PHE A 57 16.21 6.33 -4.18
N TYR A 58 16.39 5.45 -3.20
CA TYR A 58 17.50 5.55 -2.24
C TYR A 58 18.87 5.48 -2.93
N SER A 59 19.05 4.59 -3.91
CA SER A 59 20.30 4.53 -4.69
C SER A 59 20.55 5.83 -5.45
N ILE A 60 19.52 6.39 -6.12
CA ILE A 60 19.63 7.67 -6.83
C ILE A 60 20.00 8.80 -5.85
N LYS A 61 19.37 8.84 -4.67
CA LYS A 61 19.67 9.81 -3.61
C LYS A 61 21.14 9.77 -3.22
N MET A 62 21.67 8.58 -2.97
CA MET A 62 23.05 8.38 -2.54
C MET A 62 24.06 8.77 -3.63
N GLN A 63 23.70 8.62 -4.91
CA GLN A 63 24.55 9.06 -6.01
C GLN A 63 24.61 10.59 -6.15
N GLY A 64 23.57 11.32 -5.70
CA GLY A 64 23.53 12.79 -5.71
C GLY A 64 23.50 13.45 -7.10
N LYS A 65 23.36 12.66 -8.18
CA LYS A 65 23.42 13.14 -9.57
C LYS A 65 22.11 13.75 -10.06
N VAL A 66 20.99 13.42 -9.42
CA VAL A 66 19.66 13.86 -9.81
C VAL A 66 19.03 14.59 -8.62
N PRO A 67 18.65 15.88 -8.76
CA PRO A 67 17.98 16.60 -7.70
C PRO A 67 16.58 16.01 -7.49
N MET A 68 16.26 15.70 -6.23
CA MET A 68 14.93 15.23 -5.84
C MET A 68 14.15 16.34 -5.14
N HIS A 69 12.86 16.40 -5.42
CA HIS A 69 11.96 17.37 -4.79
C HIS A 69 11.91 17.15 -3.28
N LYS A 70 11.87 18.24 -2.49
CA LYS A 70 11.91 18.18 -1.02
C LYS A 70 10.85 17.25 -0.44
N LEU A 71 9.60 17.37 -0.89
CA LEU A 71 8.50 16.49 -0.46
C LEU A 71 8.81 15.00 -0.72
N PHE A 72 9.46 14.69 -1.85
CA PHE A 72 9.80 13.32 -2.19
C PHE A 72 10.89 12.76 -1.27
N LEU A 73 11.87 13.59 -0.90
CA LEU A 73 12.88 13.22 0.10
C LEU A 73 12.25 12.99 1.48
N GLU A 74 11.32 13.87 1.89
CA GLU A 74 10.55 13.73 3.14
C GLU A 74 9.75 12.41 3.15
N MET A 75 9.07 12.08 2.05
CA MET A 75 8.36 10.80 1.90
C MET A 75 9.30 9.59 1.92
N LEU A 76 10.49 9.70 1.31
CA LEU A 76 11.46 8.61 1.25
C LEU A 76 12.06 8.33 2.63
N GLU A 77 12.30 9.36 3.44
CA GLU A 77 12.90 9.29 4.79
C GLU A 77 11.90 9.01 5.91
N ALA A 78 10.60 9.12 5.65
CA ALA A 78 9.55 8.81 6.61
C ALA A 78 9.66 7.33 7.10
N LYS A 79 9.65 7.14 8.42
CA LYS A 79 9.75 5.83 9.10
C LYS A 79 8.40 5.14 9.28
#